data_AF-A0A1Z4QNH9-F1
#
_entry.id   AF-A0A1Z4QNH9-F1
#
_cell.length_a   1.000
_cell.length_b   1.000
_cell.length_c   1.000
_cell.angle_alpha   90.00
_cell.angle_beta   90.00
_cell.angle_gamma   90.00
#
_symmetry.space_group_name_H-M   'P 1'
#
loop_
_entity.id
_entity.type
_entity.pdbx_description
1 polymer ?
#
loop_
_entity_poly.entity_id
_entity_poly.type
_entity_poly.pdbx_seq_one_letter_code
_entity_poly.pdbx_strand_id
1 'polypeptide(L)' 'MSARNLFHIAVRNALQKEDWIITHDPLEIQFEEVRLKIDLGAERLIAAEKADEKIAVEIKSFASNIKSG' A
#
# COMPACT_ATOMS: atom_id res chain seq x y z
N MET A 1 15.05 1.17 -10.31
CA MET A 1 13.80 1.05 -9.53
C MET A 1 14.15 0.60 -8.12
N SER A 2 13.54 1.18 -7.08
CA SER A 2 13.75 0.75 -5.69
C SER A 2 13.00 -0.55 -5.39
N ALA A 3 13.43 -1.32 -4.39
CA ALA A 3 12.71 -2.51 -3.92
C ALA A 3 11.24 -2.19 -3.61
N ARG A 4 10.97 -1.03 -2.98
CA ARG A 4 9.60 -0.56 -2.71
C ARG A 4 8.73 -0.46 -3.96
N ASN A 5 9.25 0.09 -5.07
CA ASN A 5 8.47 0.16 -6.31
C ASN A 5 8.15 -1.22 -6.89
N LEU A 6 9.04 -2.20 -6.74
CA LEU A 6 8.80 -3.56 -7.22
C LEU A 6 7.66 -4.23 -6.43
N PHE A 7 7.71 -4.15 -5.10
CA PHE A 7 6.65 -4.71 -4.25
C PHE A 7 5.32 -3.99 -4.45
N HIS A 8 5.36 -2.67 -4.69
CA HIS A 8 4.16 -1.90 -5.02
C HIS A 8 3.45 -2.43 -6.27
N ILE A 9 4.20 -2.57 -7.36
CA ILE A 9 3.67 -3.11 -8.62
C ILE A 9 3.18 -4.55 -8.44
N ALA A 10 3.93 -5.38 -7.70
CA ALA A 10 3.55 -6.77 -7.46
C ALA A 10 2.22 -6.88 -6.71
N VAL A 11 2.02 -6.12 -5.63
CA VAL A 11 0.79 -6.13 -4.84
C VAL A 11 -0.38 -5.58 -5.65
N ARG A 12 -0.21 -4.46 -6.36
CA ARG A 12 -1.24 -3.91 -7.24
C ARG A 12 -1.70 -4.93 -8.28
N ASN A 13 -0.76 -5.60 -8.94
CA ASN A 13 -1.07 -6.61 -9.94
C ASN A 13 -1.75 -7.84 -9.35
N ALA A 14 -1.39 -8.25 -8.13
CA ALA A 14 -2.03 -9.35 -7.43
C ALA A 14 -3.50 -9.02 -7.10
N LEU A 15 -3.78 -7.82 -6.58
CA LEU A 15 -5.14 -7.34 -6.35
C LEU A 15 -5.99 -7.40 -7.63
N GLN A 16 -5.47 -6.85 -8.72
CA GLN A 16 -6.19 -6.84 -10.01
C GLN A 16 -6.46 -8.24 -10.57
N LYS A 17 -5.56 -9.22 -10.34
CA LYS A 17 -5.76 -10.62 -10.74
C LYS A 17 -6.83 -11.33 -9.94
N GLU A 18 -7.05 -10.87 -8.70
CA GLU A 18 -8.09 -11.37 -7.80
C GLU A 18 -9.38 -10.55 -7.93
N ASP A 19 -9.60 -9.89 -9.07
CA ASP A 19 -10.78 -9.07 -9.38
C ASP A 19 -11.02 -7.89 -8.44
N TRP A 20 -9.99 -7.40 -7.75
CA TRP A 20 -10.08 -6.14 -7.02
C TRP A 20 -9.89 -4.96 -7.97
N ILE A 21 -10.78 -3.98 -7.85
CA ILE A 21 -10.72 -2.73 -8.57
C ILE A 21 -9.89 -1.76 -7.73
N ILE A 22 -8.75 -1.34 -8.25
CA ILE A 22 -7.95 -0.28 -7.61
C ILE A 22 -8.69 1.05 -7.78
N THR A 23 -9.08 1.67 -6.68
CA THR A 23 -9.80 2.96 -6.70
C THR A 23 -8.86 4.13 -6.48
N HIS A 24 -7.81 3.96 -5.67
CA HIS A 24 -6.80 4.99 -5.39
C HIS A 24 -5.41 4.38 -5.23
N ASP A 25 -4.40 4.99 -5.83
CA ASP A 25 -3.00 4.60 -5.72
C ASP A 25 -2.10 5.84 -6.02
N PRO A 26 -1.74 6.67 -5.01
CA PRO A 26 -1.97 6.45 -3.59
C PRO A 26 -3.37 6.83 -3.11
N LEU A 27 -3.83 6.23 -2.01
CA LEU A 27 -4.92 6.70 -1.19
C LEU A 27 -4.41 7.80 -0.24
N GLU A 28 -4.93 9.02 -0.40
CA GLU A 28 -4.69 10.13 0.52
C GLU A 28 -5.82 10.21 1.55
N ILE A 29 -5.47 10.32 2.83
CA ILE A 29 -6.45 10.43 3.92
C ILE A 29 -6.14 11.70 4.72
N GLN A 30 -7.08 12.64 4.74
CA GLN A 30 -6.99 13.87 5.53
C GLN A 30 -7.90 13.76 6.76
N PHE A 31 -7.34 14.03 7.94
CA PHE A 31 -8.10 14.15 9.19
C PHE A 31 -7.91 15.55 9.75
N GLU A 32 -9.00 16.30 9.96
CA GLU A 32 -8.94 17.71 10.40
C GLU A 32 -8.47 17.86 11.86
N GLU A 33 -8.89 16.98 12.77
CA GLU A 33 -8.60 17.12 14.21
C GLU A 33 -7.93 15.90 14.87
N VAL A 34 -7.79 14.78 14.15
CA VAL A 34 -7.18 13.57 14.69
C VAL A 34 -5.78 13.42 14.12
N ARG A 35 -4.76 13.53 14.99
CA ARG A 35 -3.45 12.93 14.69
C ARG A 35 -3.64 11.43 14.69
N LEU A 36 -4.00 10.90 13.53
CA LEU A 36 -4.12 9.47 13.35
C LEU A 36 -2.73 8.85 13.53
N LYS A 37 -2.42 8.42 14.75
CA LYS A 37 -1.32 7.48 15.01
C LYS A 37 -1.78 6.08 14.65
N ILE A 38 -2.27 5.90 13.43
CA ILE A 38 -2.03 4.61 12.79
C ILE A 38 -0.53 4.62 12.51
N ASP A 39 0.12 3.48 12.61
CA ASP A 39 1.54 3.32 12.26
C ASP A 39 1.75 3.48 10.72
N LEU A 40 1.10 4.50 10.12
CA LEU A 40 1.14 4.97 8.73
C LEU A 40 2.51 5.55 8.38
N GLY A 41 3.58 4.85 8.77
CA GLY A 41 4.86 4.95 8.08
C GLY A 41 4.78 4.45 6.64
N ALA A 42 3.59 4.05 6.17
CA ALA A 42 3.25 3.73 4.80
C ALA A 42 3.64 4.89 3.86
N GLU A 43 4.70 4.70 3.09
CA GLU A 43 5.08 5.66 2.05
C GLU A 43 4.01 5.74 0.93
N ARG A 44 3.19 4.68 0.77
CA ARG A 44 2.08 4.57 -0.20
C ARG A 44 1.00 3.62 0.31
N LEU A 45 -0.26 4.07 0.28
CA LEU A 45 -1.44 3.25 0.50
C LEU A 45 -2.16 3.02 -0.82
N ILE A 46 -2.71 1.82 -1.03
CA ILE A 46 -3.62 1.54 -2.15
C ILE A 46 -5.02 1.36 -1.60
N ALA A 47 -6.02 1.98 -2.22
CA ALA A 47 -7.43 1.64 -2.00
C ALA A 47 -7.92 0.70 -3.10
N ALA A 48 -8.64 -0.34 -2.70
CA ALA A 48 -9.26 -1.26 -3.65
C ALA A 48 -10.64 -1.72 -3.16
N GLU A 49 -11.48 -2.14 -4.09
CA GLU A 49 -12.82 -2.67 -3.80
C GLU A 49 -13.13 -3.92 -4.61
N LYS A 50 -13.92 -4.83 -4.03
CA LYS A 50 -14.43 -6.05 -4.67
C LYS A 50 -15.79 -6.39 -4.07
N ALA A 51 -16.81 -6.47 -4.92
CA ALA A 51 -18.21 -6.59 -4.48
C ALA A 51 -18.54 -5.50 -3.43
N ASP A 52 -18.96 -5.90 -2.24
CA ASP A 52 -19.35 -4.98 -1.16
C ASP A 52 -18.19 -4.67 -0.19
N GLU A 53 -16.98 -5.16 -0.47
CA GLU A 53 -15.80 -5.01 0.37
C GLU A 53 -14.87 -3.90 -0.14
N LYS A 54 -14.37 -3.08 0.78
CA LYS A 54 -13.39 -2.01 0.53
C LYS A 54 -12.21 -2.16 1.45
N ILE A 55 -11.00 -2.10 0.89
CA ILE A 55 -9.75 -2.25 1.63
C ILE A 55 -8.80 -1.08 1.37
N ALA A 56 -8.01 -0.76 2.38
CA ALA A 56 -6.81 0.05 2.25
C ALA A 56 -5.59 -0.85 2.52
N VAL A 57 -4.60 -0.84 1.64
CA VAL A 57 -3.44 -1.75 1.66
C VAL A 57 -2.17 -0.94 1.85
N GLU A 58 -1.47 -1.18 2.97
CA GLU A 58 -0.10 -0.71 3.20
C GLU A 58 0.91 -1.73 2.64
N ILE A 59 1.86 -1.24 1.84
CA ILE A 59 2.90 -2.09 1.23
C ILE A 59 4.24 -1.84 1.93
N LYS A 60 4.73 -2.84 2.65
CA LYS A 60 6.01 -2.79 3.38
C LYS A 60 7.01 -3.79 2.80
N SER A 61 8.19 -3.30 2.43
CA SER A 61 9.31 -4.14 2.01
C SER A 61 10.23 -4.41 3.20
N PHE A 62 10.50 -5.69 3.48
CA PHE A 62 11.43 -6.14 4.52
C PHE A 62 12.78 -6.57 3.92
N ALA A 63 13.13 -6.07 2.74
CA ALA A 63 14.43 -6.35 2.14
C ALA A 63 15.54 -5.89 3.11
N SER A 64 16.26 -6.86 3.68
CA SER A 64 17.39 -6.60 4.56
C SER A 64 18.48 -5.90 3.76
N ASN A 65 18.85 -4.69 4.14
CA ASN A 65 20.18 -4.17 3.80
C ASN A 65 21.18 -5.00 4.61
N ILE A 66 21.57 -6.17 4.09
CA ILE A 66 22.77 -6.84 4.57
C ILE A 66 23.91 -5.90 4.21
N LYS A 67 24.35 -5.08 5.18
CA LYS A 67 25.66 -4.45 5.09
C LYS A 67 26.64 -5.62 5.13
N SER A 68 27.21 -5.96 3.99
CA SER A 68 28.47 -6.68 3.92
C SER A 68 29.48 -5.85 4.71
N GLY A 69 29.68 -6.23 5.97
CA GLY A 69 30.80 -5.77 6.79
C GLY A 69 32.09 -6.43 6.34
#